data_AF-M5FPX2-F1
#
_entry.id   AF-M5FPX2-F1
#
_cell.length_a   1.000
_cell.length_b   1.000
_cell.length_c   1.000
_cell.angle_alpha   90.00
_cell.angle_beta   90.00
_cell.angle_gamma   90.00
#
_symmetry.space_group_name_H-M   'P 1'
#
loop_
_entity.id
_entity.type
_entity.pdbx_description
1 polymer ?
#
loop_
_entity_poly.entity_id
_entity_poly.type
_entity_poly.pdbx_seq_one_letter_code
_entity_poly.pdbx_strand_id
1 'polypeptide(L)' 'RAVVFNVDHCLAPEHKFPIPLEDCYHTISWVIDHAEKYNINPQKIGLWGCSAGANLAAAVCLR' A
#
# COMPACT_ATOMS: atom_id res chain seq x y z
N ARG A 1 -9.22 15.43 -7.85
CA ARG A 1 -8.80 15.34 -6.43
C ARG A 1 -8.60 13.87 -6.11
N ALA A 2 -7.56 13.52 -5.38
CA ALA A 2 -7.31 12.17 -4.89
C ALA A 2 -7.18 12.20 -3.36
N VAL A 3 -7.42 11.05 -2.72
CA VAL A 3 -7.07 10.81 -1.32
C VAL A 3 -5.76 10.02 -1.34
N VAL A 4 -4.81 10.41 -0.48
CA VAL A 4 -3.49 9.77 -0.41
C VAL A 4 -3.33 9.13 0.95
N PHE A 5 -3.00 7.84 0.96
CA PHE A 5 -2.60 7.10 2.16
C PHE A 5 -1.10 6.87 2.10
N ASN A 6 -0.38 7.38 3.11
CA ASN A 6 1.04 7.06 3.27
C ASN A 6 1.15 5.81 4.15
N VAL A 7 1.87 4.79 3.68
CA VAL A 7 2.01 3.52 4.40
C VAL A 7 3.31 3.52 5.18
N ASP A 8 3.19 3.59 6.51
CA ASP A 8 4.32 3.43 7.43
C ASP A 8 4.59 1.94 7.68
N HIS A 9 5.11 1.27 6.65
CA HIS A 9 5.43 -0.15 6.68
C HIS A 9 6.62 -0.42 7.59
N CYS A 10 6.65 -1.61 8.19
CA CYS A 10 7.77 -2.01 9.03
C CYS A 10 9.09 -1.97 8.24
N LEU A 11 10.18 -1.60 8.91
CA LEU A 11 11.49 -1.45 8.29
C LEU A 11 12.42 -2.61 8.61
N ALA A 12 13.34 -2.87 7.69
CA ALA A 12 14.50 -3.71 7.94
C ALA A 12 15.58 -2.90 8.69
N PRO A 13 16.42 -3.55 9.53
CA PRO A 13 16.59 -5.01 9.68
C PRO A 13 15.63 -5.72 10.64
N GLU A 14 14.86 -4.98 11.45
CA GLU A 14 13.98 -5.52 12.49
C GLU A 14 12.87 -6.39 11.88
N HIS A 15 12.30 -5.91 10.77
CA HIS A 15 11.25 -6.59 10.01
C HIS A 15 11.72 -6.84 8.58
N LYS A 16 12.36 -7.98 8.37
CA LYS A 16 12.88 -8.38 7.05
C LYS A 16 11.74 -8.73 6.09
N PHE A 17 12.08 -8.78 4.81
CA PHE A 17 11.20 -9.32 3.78
C PHE A 17 10.62 -10.70 4.20
N PRO A 18 9.31 -10.96 4.01
CA PRO A 18 8.33 -10.16 3.27
C PRO A 18 7.50 -9.16 4.09
N ILE A 19 7.80 -8.92 5.37
CA ILE A 19 6.92 -8.11 6.26
C ILE A 19 6.59 -6.72 5.69
N PRO A 20 7.54 -5.92 5.18
CA PRO A 20 7.24 -4.61 4.58
C PRO A 20 6.24 -4.67 3.40
N LEU A 21 6.30 -5.77 2.64
CA LEU A 21 5.39 -6.01 1.51
C LEU A 21 3.99 -6.38 1.99
N GLU A 22 3.87 -7.22 3.02
CA GLU A 22 2.58 -7.57 3.61
C GLU A 22 1.88 -6.35 4.22
N ASP A 23 2.62 -5.46 4.90
CA ASP A 23 2.04 -4.22 5.44
C ASP A 23 1.44 -3.35 4.34
N CYS A 24 2.14 -3.21 3.22
CA CYS A 24 1.64 -2.48 2.05
C CYS A 24 0.39 -3.14 1.46
N TYR A 25 0.41 -4.47 1.28
CA TYR A 25 -0.73 -5.23 0.75
C TYR A 25 -1.96 -5.11 1.67
N HIS A 26 -1.79 -5.38 2.97
CA HIS A 26 -2.88 -5.27 3.95
C HIS A 26 -3.44 -3.85 4.04
N THR A 27 -2.59 -2.83 3.91
CA THR A 27 -3.07 -1.44 3.89
C THR A 27 -4.00 -1.18 2.71
N ILE A 28 -3.69 -1.70 1.52
CA ILE A 28 -4.55 -1.52 0.35
C ILE A 28 -5.86 -2.29 0.48
N SER A 29 -5.82 -3.53 0.96
CA SER A 29 -7.05 -4.28 1.28
C SER A 29 -7.92 -3.50 2.25
N TRP A 30 -7.32 -2.95 3.31
CA TRP A 30 -8.04 -2.13 4.28
C TRP A 30 -8.64 -0.86 3.65
N VAL A 31 -7.91 -0.17 2.77
CA VAL A 31 -8.41 1.02 2.05
C VAL A 31 -9.60 0.66 1.15
N ILE A 32 -9.56 -0.48 0.46
CA ILE A 32 -10.65 -0.98 -0.37
C ILE A 32 -11.88 -1.26 0.50
N ASP A 33 -11.70 -1.97 1.61
CA ASP A 33 -12.79 -2.35 2.53
C ASP A 33 -13.43 -1.13 3.21
N HIS A 34 -12.69 -0.02 3.33
CA HIS A 34 -13.15 1.21 3.98
C HIS A 34 -13.35 2.37 2.98
N ALA A 35 -13.45 2.09 1.68
CA ALA A 35 -13.48 3.13 0.64
C ALA A 35 -14.63 4.13 0.82
N GLU A 36 -15.81 3.66 1.28
CA GLU A 36 -16.98 4.50 1.54
C GLU A 36 -16.70 5.60 2.58
N LYS A 37 -16.00 5.26 3.67
CA LYS A 37 -15.63 6.18 4.75
C LYS A 37 -14.85 7.39 4.25
N TYR A 38 -14.06 7.21 3.20
CA TYR A 38 -13.20 8.24 2.63
C TYR A 38 -13.72 8.79 1.29
N ASN A 39 -14.92 8.37 0.86
CA ASN A 39 -15.52 8.72 -0.43
C ASN A 39 -14.59 8.41 -1.63
N ILE A 40 -13.99 7.23 -1.62
CA ILE A 40 -13.07 6.75 -2.65
C ILE A 40 -13.79 5.73 -3.54
N ASN A 41 -13.52 5.74 -4.83
CA ASN A 41 -13.96 4.69 -5.73
C ASN A 41 -12.96 3.51 -5.66
N PRO A 42 -13.34 2.32 -5.15
CA PRO A 42 -12.42 1.18 -5.01
C PRO A 42 -11.91 0.65 -6.35
N GLN A 43 -12.55 1.00 -7.47
CA GLN A 43 -12.10 0.67 -8.83
C GLN A 43 -11.08 1.67 -9.40
N LYS A 44 -10.69 2.69 -8.63
CA LYS A 44 -9.76 3.76 -9.06
C LYS A 44 -8.66 3.98 -8.02
N ILE A 45 -7.94 2.92 -7.70
CA ILE A 45 -6.80 2.94 -6.76
C ILE A 45 -5.51 2.76 -7.55
N GLY A 46 -4.50 3.56 -7.22
CA GLY A 46 -3.16 3.42 -7.75
C GLY A 46 -2.13 3.41 -6.62
N LEU A 47 -1.05 2.65 -6.81
CA LEU A 47 0.09 2.63 -5.92
C LEU A 47 1.20 3.51 -6.50
N TRP A 48 1.93 4.18 -5.64
CA TRP A 48 3.07 4.99 -6.00
C TRP A 48 4.18 4.83 -4.97
N GLY A 49 5.43 4.89 -5.42
CA GLY A 49 6.60 4.86 -4.55
C GLY A 49 7.86 5.29 -5.29
N CYS A 50 8.95 5.51 -4.54
CA CYS A 50 10.27 5.83 -5.07
C CYS A 50 11.31 4.85 -4.49
N SER A 51 12.32 4.46 -5.30
CA SER A 51 13.37 3.52 -4.91
C SER A 51 12.81 2.21 -4.33
N ALA A 52 13.15 1.83 -3.09
CA ALA A 52 12.58 0.66 -2.41
C ALA A 52 11.05 0.69 -2.33
N GLY A 53 10.46 1.88 -2.14
CA GLY A 53 8.99 2.03 -2.16
C GLY A 53 8.37 1.75 -3.53
N ALA A 54 9.09 2.05 -4.63
CA ALA A 54 8.63 1.69 -5.97
C ALA A 54 8.67 0.17 -6.18
N ASN A 55 9.69 -0.50 -5.61
CA ASN A 55 9.76 -1.96 -5.62
C ASN A 55 8.57 -2.58 -4.86
N LEU A 56 8.26 -2.09 -3.65
CA LEU A 56 7.10 -2.55 -2.88
C LEU A 56 5.79 -2.28 -3.63
N ALA A 57 5.60 -1.08 -4.18
CA ALA A 57 4.41 -0.74 -4.96
C ALA A 57 4.22 -1.69 -6.17
N ALA A 58 5.29 -1.94 -6.94
CA ALA A 58 5.23 -2.89 -8.05
C ALA A 58 4.96 -4.33 -7.57
N ALA A 59 5.60 -4.77 -6.49
CA ALA A 59 5.43 -6.11 -5.94
C ALA A 59 4.02 -6.36 -5.42
N VAL A 60 3.37 -5.36 -4.81
CA VAL A 60 1.95 -5.47 -4.41
C VAL A 60 1.04 -5.61 -5.63
N CYS A 61 1.27 -4.84 -6.70
CA CYS A 61 0.46 -4.94 -7.92
C CYS A 61 0.58 -6.29 -8.66
N LEU A 62 1.64 -7.05 -8.39
CA LEU A 62 1.89 -8.37 -9.00
C LEU A 62 1.36 -9.54 -8.18
N ARG A 63 0.86 -9.30 -6.96
CA ARG A 63 0.19 -10.30 -6.14
C ARG A 63 -1.27 -10.43 -6.52
#